data_AF-A0A1Y5HQX6-F1
#
_entry.id   AF-A0A1Y5HQX6-F1
#
_cell.length_a   1.000
_cell.length_b   1.000
_cell.length_c   1.000
_cell.angle_alpha   90.00
_cell.angle_beta   90.00
_cell.angle_gamma   90.00
#
_symmetry.space_group_name_H-M   'P 1'
#
loop_
_entity.id
_entity.type
_entity.pdbx_description
1 polymer ?
#
loop_
_entity_poly.entity_id
_entity_poly.type
_entity_poly.pdbx_seq_one_letter_code
_entity_poly.pdbx_strand_id
1 'polypeptide(L)'
;MSSTTIIQPVWSSRWLFFIAATAGTVGLGNIWKFPFVMAENGGSAFVLLYLGCIALMGVPMMLCEVVIGHIGKGNPVLSIQRTAERSGASSRWSLIGYMGLLSGLSIFVLLSVVAGWAVSYLLEMYQGSFVDIGRSAATATFAQIKTDQQS
;
A
#
# COMPACT_ATOMS: atom_id res chain seq x y z
N MET A 1 21.92 -18.61 -35.97
CA MET A 1 20.70 -18.36 -35.16
C MET A 1 21.14 -18.25 -33.72
N SER A 2 21.33 -17.03 -33.21
CA SER A 2 21.81 -16.79 -31.85
C SER A 2 20.68 -17.03 -30.87
N SER A 3 20.76 -18.12 -30.12
CA SER A 3 19.80 -18.45 -29.06
C SER A 3 19.95 -17.44 -27.92
N THR A 4 19.11 -16.41 -27.90
CA THR A 4 19.01 -15.49 -26.76
C THR A 4 18.47 -16.26 -25.56
N THR A 5 19.36 -16.79 -24.73
CA THR A 5 19.02 -17.42 -23.46
C THR A 5 18.41 -16.35 -22.54
N ILE A 6 17.09 -16.32 -22.42
CA ILE A 6 16.39 -15.44 -21.49
C ILE A 6 16.71 -15.95 -20.07
N ILE A 7 17.60 -15.27 -19.37
CA ILE A 7 17.91 -15.57 -17.96
C ILE A 7 16.68 -15.18 -17.14
N GLN A 8 15.82 -16.14 -16.81
CA GLN A 8 14.68 -15.91 -15.93
C GLN A 8 15.20 -15.78 -14.50
N PRO A 9 14.92 -14.67 -13.78
CA PRO A 9 15.37 -14.52 -12.40
C PRO A 9 14.69 -15.58 -11.52
N VAL A 10 15.49 -16.48 -10.95
CA VAL A 10 15.03 -17.56 -10.06
C VAL A 10 15.22 -17.12 -8.62
N TRP A 11 14.20 -17.30 -7.78
CA TRP A 11 14.28 -16.95 -6.36
C TRP A 11 15.21 -17.92 -5.61
N SER A 12 16.28 -17.39 -5.01
CA SER A 12 17.33 -18.18 -4.36
C SER A 12 16.87 -18.89 -3.07
N SER A 13 15.83 -18.39 -2.39
CA SER A 13 15.32 -18.98 -1.15
C SER A 13 13.79 -18.88 -1.05
N ARG A 14 13.16 -19.99 -0.64
CA ARG A 14 11.72 -20.09 -0.37
C ARG A 14 11.28 -19.13 0.75
N TRP A 15 12.14 -18.91 1.73
CA TRP A 15 11.90 -17.97 2.82
C TRP A 15 11.88 -16.52 2.34
N LEU A 16 12.83 -16.17 1.46
CA LEU A 16 12.88 -14.83 0.88
C LEU A 16 11.67 -14.55 0.00
N PHE A 17 11.21 -15.56 -0.76
CA PHE A 17 9.97 -15.50 -1.52
C PHE A 17 8.75 -15.28 -0.61
N PHE A 18 8.63 -16.04 0.49
CA PHE A 18 7.52 -15.90 1.42
C PHE A 18 7.46 -14.53 2.09
N ILE A 19 8.62 -14.02 2.55
CA ILE A 19 8.72 -12.70 3.17
C ILE A 19 8.40 -11.61 2.15
N ALA A 20 8.97 -11.67 0.94
CA ALA A 20 8.69 -10.70 -0.11
C ALA A 20 7.20 -10.70 -0.52
N ALA A 21 6.60 -11.89 -0.66
CA ALA A 21 5.18 -12.04 -0.98
C ALA A 21 4.27 -11.49 0.14
N THR A 22 4.62 -11.76 1.40
CA THR A 22 3.86 -11.28 2.56
C THR A 22 4.01 -9.77 2.71
N ALA A 23 5.21 -9.22 2.52
CA ALA A 23 5.45 -7.77 2.60
C ALA A 23 4.67 -6.97 1.55
N GLY A 24 4.47 -7.54 0.35
CA GLY A 24 3.62 -6.92 -0.68
C GLY A 24 2.12 -6.98 -0.35
N THR A 25 1.69 -7.94 0.47
CA THR A 25 0.28 -8.16 0.82
C THR A 25 -0.13 -7.44 2.10
N VAL A 26 0.75 -7.41 3.10
CA VAL A 26 0.53 -6.75 4.39
C VAL A 26 0.84 -5.26 4.22
N GLY A 27 -0.11 -4.53 3.62
CA GLY A 27 0.03 -3.11 3.34
C GLY A 27 0.04 -2.28 4.63
N LEU A 28 1.02 -1.37 4.72
CA LEU A 28 1.14 -0.36 5.79
C LEU A 28 -0.20 0.35 6.07
N GLY A 29 -0.97 0.64 5.01
CA GLY A 29 -2.33 1.24 5.07
C GLY A 29 -3.29 0.59 6.06
N ASN A 30 -3.22 -0.74 6.22
CA ASN A 30 -4.09 -1.47 7.12
C ASN A 30 -3.65 -1.36 8.59
N ILE A 31 -2.42 -0.91 8.87
CA ILE A 31 -1.90 -0.80 10.24
C ILE A 31 -2.41 0.49 10.92
N TRP A 32 -2.54 1.59 10.17
CA TRP A 32 -2.92 2.89 10.73
C TRP A 32 -4.36 3.31 10.45
N LYS A 33 -4.95 2.95 9.31
CA LYS A 33 -6.32 3.36 8.99
C LYS A 33 -7.37 2.45 9.61
N PHE A 34 -7.06 1.16 9.76
CA PHE A 34 -7.98 0.19 10.36
C PHE A 34 -8.29 0.47 11.83
N PRO A 35 -7.31 0.78 12.72
CA PRO A 35 -7.62 1.09 14.13
C PRO A 35 -8.45 2.36 14.27
N PHE A 36 -8.18 3.37 13.43
CA PHE A 36 -8.91 4.63 13.46
C PHE A 36 -10.39 4.44 13.11
N VAL A 37 -10.68 3.77 11.98
CA VAL A 37 -12.06 3.51 11.55
C VAL A 37 -12.78 2.57 12.52
N MET A 38 -12.08 1.58 13.08
CA MET A 38 -12.64 0.69 14.10
C MET A 38 -13.00 1.44 15.39
N ALA A 39 -12.13 2.34 15.86
CA ALA A 39 -12.34 3.10 17.09
C ALA A 39 -13.58 4.01 16.98
N GLU A 40 -13.81 4.64 15.83
CA GLU A 40 -14.96 5.52 15.61
C GLU A 40 -16.28 4.77 15.40
N ASN A 41 -16.26 3.57 14.81
CA ASN A 41 -17.48 2.86 14.36
C ASN A 41 -17.93 1.72 15.28
N GLY A 42 -17.58 1.77 16.58
CA GLY A 42 -18.10 0.81 17.56
C GLY A 42 -17.27 -0.47 17.71
N GLY A 43 -15.96 -0.42 17.43
CA GLY A 43 -15.01 -1.43 17.87
C GLY A 43 -15.20 -2.78 17.18
N SER A 44 -15.44 -3.84 17.97
CA SER A 44 -15.43 -5.25 17.53
C SER A 44 -16.61 -5.63 16.61
N ALA A 45 -17.77 -5.00 16.75
CA ALA A 45 -18.93 -5.27 15.89
C ALA A 45 -18.65 -4.84 14.43
N PHE A 46 -17.96 -3.71 14.26
CA PHE A 46 -17.51 -3.24 12.95
C PHE A 46 -16.44 -4.15 12.34
N VAL A 47 -15.53 -4.70 13.15
CA VAL A 47 -14.51 -5.65 12.68
C VAL A 47 -15.13 -6.90 12.05
N LEU A 48 -16.15 -7.49 12.67
CA LEU A 48 -16.81 -8.69 12.14
C LEU A 48 -17.47 -8.41 10.78
N LEU A 49 -18.15 -7.28 10.64
CA LEU A 49 -18.76 -6.88 9.38
C LEU A 49 -17.70 -6.57 8.30
N TYR A 50 -16.63 -5.88 8.67
CA TYR A 50 -15.49 -5.59 7.79
C TYR A 50 -14.83 -6.87 7.25
N LEU A 51 -14.58 -7.86 8.12
CA LEU A 51 -14.04 -9.16 7.71
C LEU A 51 -15.00 -9.91 6.78
N GLY A 52 -16.31 -9.88 7.07
CA GLY A 52 -17.33 -10.45 6.20
C GLY A 52 -17.34 -9.82 4.81
N CYS A 53 -17.34 -8.49 4.74
CA CYS A 53 -17.31 -7.76 3.47
C CYS A 53 -16.02 -8.02 2.67
N ILE A 54 -14.86 -8.08 3.31
CA ILE A 54 -13.60 -8.40 2.63
C ILE A 54 -13.56 -9.84 2.16
N ALA A 55 -14.09 -10.78 2.93
CA ALA A 55 -14.19 -12.17 2.47
C ALA A 55 -15.11 -12.29 1.24
N LEU A 56 -16.23 -11.56 1.23
CA LEU A 56 -17.20 -11.62 0.14
C LEU A 56 -16.79 -10.84 -1.10
N MET A 57 -16.14 -9.68 -0.98
CA MET A 57 -15.74 -8.86 -2.14
C MET A 57 -14.25 -8.93 -2.46
N GLY A 58 -13.39 -8.98 -1.45
CA GLY A 58 -11.93 -9.01 -1.63
C GLY A 58 -11.45 -10.31 -2.28
N VAL A 59 -11.96 -11.46 -1.83
CA VAL A 59 -11.58 -12.78 -2.40
C VAL A 59 -11.91 -12.89 -3.89
N PRO A 60 -13.16 -12.63 -4.36
CA PRO A 60 -13.44 -12.70 -5.78
C PRO A 60 -12.68 -11.66 -6.59
N MET A 61 -12.47 -10.45 -6.04
CA MET A 61 -11.69 -9.41 -6.72
C MET A 61 -10.23 -9.82 -6.92
N MET A 62 -9.60 -10.42 -5.91
CA MET A 62 -8.23 -10.91 -5.99
C MET A 62 -8.10 -12.10 -6.94
N LEU A 63 -9.10 -12.99 -6.97
CA LEU A 63 -9.16 -14.07 -7.97
C LEU A 63 -9.23 -13.52 -9.40
N CYS A 64 -10.05 -12.50 -9.64
CA CYS A 64 -10.13 -11.84 -10.96
C CYS A 64 -8.77 -11.29 -11.38
N GLU A 65 -8.07 -10.60 -10.48
CA GLU A 65 -6.75 -10.02 -10.76
C GLU A 65 -5.68 -11.10 -11.06
N VAL A 66 -5.68 -12.19 -10.29
CA VAL A 66 -4.76 -13.32 -10.51
C VAL A 66 -5.03 -14.02 -11.84
N VAL A 67 -6.30 -14.21 -12.21
CA VAL A 67 -6.67 -14.82 -13.50
C VAL A 67 -6.21 -13.95 -14.67
N ILE A 68 -6.42 -12.62 -14.58
CA ILE A 68 -5.95 -11.67 -15.60
C ILE A 68 -4.42 -11.71 -15.71
N GLY A 69 -3.70 -11.70 -14.58
CA GLY A 69 -2.24 -11.79 -14.56
C GLY A 69 -1.71 -13.12 -15.11
N HIS A 70 -2.38 -14.24 -14.82
CA HIS A 70 -1.98 -15.57 -15.27
C HIS A 70 -2.13 -15.75 -16.80
N ILE A 71 -3.20 -15.21 -17.39
CA ILE A 71 -3.46 -15.32 -18.82
C ILE A 71 -2.47 -14.45 -19.62
N GLY A 72 -2.08 -13.29 -19.09
CA GLY A 72 -1.30 -12.32 -19.85
C GLY A 72 0.22 -12.50 -19.84
N LYS A 73 0.80 -13.30 -18.92
CA LYS A 73 2.23 -13.68 -18.84
C LYS A 73 3.22 -12.59 -19.32
N GLY A 74 3.05 -11.36 -18.83
CA GLY A 74 3.79 -10.18 -19.30
C GLY A 74 3.48 -8.94 -18.47
N ASN A 75 4.09 -7.80 -18.82
CA ASN A 75 3.85 -6.51 -18.18
C ASN A 75 2.33 -6.23 -18.05
N PRO A 76 1.78 -5.78 -16.90
CA PRO A 76 0.34 -5.64 -16.66
C PRO A 76 -0.45 -5.02 -17.83
N VAL A 77 0.10 -4.02 -18.51
CA VAL A 77 -0.51 -3.41 -19.71
C VAL A 77 -0.56 -4.39 -20.91
N LEU A 78 0.54 -5.07 -21.21
CA LEU A 78 0.62 -6.10 -22.25
C LEU A 78 -0.23 -7.34 -21.91
N SER A 79 -0.40 -7.62 -20.62
CA SER A 79 -1.16 -8.75 -20.10
C SER A 79 -2.67 -8.58 -20.40
N ILE A 80 -3.19 -7.37 -20.18
CA ILE A 80 -4.58 -6.99 -20.46
C ILE A 80 -4.81 -6.85 -21.97
N GLN A 81 -3.84 -6.29 -22.71
CA GLN A 81 -3.92 -6.20 -24.17
C GLN A 81 -3.98 -7.59 -24.84
N ARG A 82 -3.11 -8.53 -24.44
CA ARG A 82 -3.12 -9.91 -24.97
C ARG A 82 -4.38 -10.69 -24.57
N THR A 83 -4.93 -10.42 -23.38
CA THR A 83 -6.18 -11.05 -22.92
C THR A 83 -7.40 -10.50 -23.67
N ALA A 84 -7.40 -9.20 -24.00
CA ALA A 84 -8.41 -8.56 -24.84
C ALA A 84 -8.36 -9.10 -26.28
N GLU A 85 -7.17 -9.23 -26.86
CA GLU A 85 -6.97 -9.83 -28.20
C GLU A 85 -7.42 -11.30 -28.25
N ARG A 86 -7.13 -12.11 -27.21
CA ARG A 86 -7.60 -13.50 -27.12
C ARG A 86 -9.11 -13.65 -26.94
N SER A 87 -9.78 -12.67 -26.34
CA SER A 87 -11.22 -12.73 -26.05
C SER A 87 -12.07 -12.04 -27.12
N GLY A 88 -11.45 -11.58 -28.23
CA GLY A 88 -12.16 -10.86 -29.31
C GLY A 88 -12.64 -9.46 -28.90
N ALA A 89 -12.13 -8.90 -27.81
CA ALA A 89 -12.51 -7.60 -27.28
C ALA A 89 -11.60 -6.48 -27.83
N SER A 90 -12.15 -5.26 -27.95
CA SER A 90 -11.41 -4.12 -28.53
C SER A 90 -10.19 -3.70 -27.70
N SER A 91 -9.12 -3.25 -28.37
CA SER A 91 -7.85 -2.75 -27.78
C SER A 91 -8.01 -1.66 -26.70
N ARG A 92 -9.19 -1.02 -26.62
CA ARG A 92 -9.55 -0.05 -25.57
C ARG A 92 -9.56 -0.64 -24.14
N TRP A 93 -9.65 -1.97 -23.99
CA TRP A 93 -9.54 -2.62 -22.67
C TRP A 93 -8.16 -2.45 -22.03
N SER A 94 -7.13 -2.10 -22.81
CA SER A 94 -5.80 -1.72 -22.30
C SER A 94 -5.85 -0.51 -21.34
N LEU A 95 -6.87 0.37 -21.47
CA LEU A 95 -7.06 1.52 -20.59
C LEU A 95 -7.19 1.13 -19.11
N ILE A 96 -7.84 0.01 -18.81
CA ILE A 96 -8.00 -0.50 -17.44
C ILE A 96 -6.63 -0.86 -16.83
N GLY A 97 -5.72 -1.38 -17.65
CA GLY A 97 -4.34 -1.66 -17.23
C GLY A 97 -3.55 -0.39 -16.93
N TYR A 98 -3.72 0.66 -17.74
CA TYR A 98 -3.11 1.96 -17.47
C TYR A 98 -3.67 2.62 -16.20
N MET A 99 -4.99 2.51 -15.94
CA MET A 99 -5.59 3.03 -14.71
C MET A 99 -5.06 2.32 -13.46
N GLY A 100 -4.89 0.99 -13.52
CA GLY A 100 -4.27 0.22 -12.43
C GLY A 100 -2.82 0.63 -12.17
N LEU A 101 -2.03 0.81 -13.24
CA LEU A 101 -0.65 1.28 -13.13
C LEU A 101 -0.57 2.69 -12.52
N LEU A 102 -1.46 3.59 -12.93
CA LEU A 102 -1.52 4.96 -12.40
C LEU A 102 -1.92 4.98 -10.92
N SER A 103 -2.86 4.12 -10.53
CA SER A 103 -3.27 3.96 -9.13
C SER A 103 -2.12 3.45 -8.26
N GLY A 104 -1.43 2.39 -8.71
CA GLY A 104 -0.26 1.86 -8.01
C GLY A 104 0.87 2.89 -7.88
N LEU A 105 1.13 3.65 -8.95
CA LEU A 105 2.11 4.73 -8.93
C LEU A 105 1.72 5.83 -7.93
N SER A 106 0.44 6.18 -7.87
CA SER A 106 -0.08 7.20 -6.95
C SER A 106 0.11 6.78 -5.49
N ILE A 107 -0.16 5.51 -5.16
CA ILE A 107 0.09 4.95 -3.82
C ILE A 107 1.58 4.97 -3.51
N PHE A 108 2.44 4.61 -4.46
CA PHE A 108 3.88 4.62 -4.28
C PHE A 108 4.43 6.01 -3.96
N VAL A 109 3.95 7.05 -4.67
CA VAL A 109 4.34 8.45 -4.39
C VAL A 109 3.93 8.86 -2.98
N LEU A 110 2.70 8.55 -2.55
CA LEU A 110 2.23 8.86 -1.19
C LEU A 110 3.08 8.16 -0.12
N LEU A 111 3.45 6.89 -0.34
CA LEU A 111 4.30 6.15 0.59
C LEU A 111 5.74 6.69 0.63
N SER A 112 6.28 7.14 -0.49
CA SER A 112 7.61 7.75 -0.56
C SER A 112 7.70 9.03 0.27
N VAL A 113 6.67 9.89 0.22
CA VAL A 113 6.63 11.12 1.03
C VAL A 113 6.58 10.80 2.53
N VAL A 114 5.71 9.87 2.93
CA VAL A 114 5.60 9.44 4.34
C VAL A 114 6.90 8.80 4.83
N ALA A 115 7.55 7.97 4.00
CA ALA A 115 8.85 7.40 4.31
C ALA A 115 9.94 8.49 4.45
N GLY A 116 9.91 9.53 3.61
CA GLY A 116 10.81 10.67 3.71
C GLY A 116 10.72 11.36 5.07
N TRP A 117 9.51 11.66 5.54
CA TRP A 117 9.31 12.24 6.87
C TRP A 117 9.74 11.29 7.98
N ALA A 118 9.46 9.99 7.87
CA ALA A 118 9.90 8.99 8.85
C ALA A 118 11.43 8.93 8.97
N VAL A 119 12.17 9.01 7.85
CA VAL A 119 13.64 9.06 7.86
C VAL A 119 14.14 10.37 8.49
N SER A 120 13.52 11.52 8.19
CA SER A 120 13.84 12.79 8.86
C SER A 120 13.69 12.69 10.38
N TYR A 121 12.57 12.14 10.87
CA TYR A 121 12.36 11.94 12.31
C TYR A 121 13.36 10.94 12.93
N LEU A 122 13.73 9.89 12.21
CA LEU A 122 14.76 8.94 12.67
C LEU A 122 16.14 9.61 12.81
N LEU A 123 16.49 10.50 11.89
CA LEU A 123 17.75 11.26 11.96
C LEU A 123 17.73 12.25 13.12
N GLU A 124 16.61 12.93 13.36
CA GLU A 124 16.44 13.81 14.52
C GLU A 124 16.52 13.04 15.86
N MET A 125 15.97 11.81 15.89
CA MET A 125 16.09 10.90 17.03
C MET A 125 17.54 10.43 17.25
N TYR A 126 18.25 10.10 16.17
CA TYR A 126 19.66 9.67 16.22
C TYR A 126 20.60 10.80 16.64
N GLN A 127 20.34 12.02 16.19
CA GLN A 127 21.12 13.21 16.56
C GLN A 127 20.82 13.72 17.99
N GLY A 128 19.85 13.12 18.70
CA GLY A 128 19.56 13.45 20.10
C GLY A 128 18.86 14.79 20.31
N SER A 129 18.33 15.42 19.26
CA SER A 129 17.67 16.74 19.34
C SER A 129 16.34 16.75 20.11
N PHE A 130 15.84 15.58 20.53
CA PHE A 130 14.63 15.43 21.35
C PHE A 130 14.90 15.39 22.86
N VAL A 131 16.16 15.41 23.30
CA VAL A 131 16.49 15.41 24.75
C VAL A 131 16.16 16.74 25.44
N ASP A 132 16.11 17.87 24.70
CA ASP A 132 16.03 19.21 25.31
C ASP A 132 14.69 19.94 25.14
N ILE A 133 13.69 19.32 24.49
CA ILE A 133 12.39 19.98 24.18
C ILE A 133 11.20 19.35 24.94
N GLY A 134 11.45 18.36 25.81
CA GLY A 134 10.42 17.42 26.26
C GLY A 134 9.55 17.80 27.48
N ARG A 135 9.88 18.83 28.28
CA ARG A 135 9.06 19.17 29.47
C ARG A 135 8.82 20.65 29.74
N SER A 136 9.79 21.54 29.51
CA SER A 136 9.64 22.96 29.88
C SER A 136 8.84 23.79 28.85
N ALA A 137 9.09 23.57 27.55
CA ALA A 137 8.42 24.32 26.47
C ALA A 137 6.98 23.86 26.22
N ALA A 138 6.68 22.56 26.36
CA ALA A 138 5.34 22.02 26.12
C ALA A 138 4.30 22.54 27.14
N THR A 139 4.67 22.68 28.42
CA THR A 139 3.76 23.24 29.44
C THR A 139 3.51 24.73 29.26
N ALA A 140 4.50 25.49 28.77
CA ALA A 140 4.36 26.93 28.54
C ALA A 140 3.43 27.25 27.35
N THR A 141 3.56 26.50 26.25
CA THR A 141 2.72 26.70 25.05
C THR A 141 1.28 26.20 25.28
N PHE A 142 1.09 25.09 26.00
CA PHE A 142 -0.26 24.61 26.36
C PHE A 142 -0.98 25.55 27.34
N ALA A 143 -0.25 26.29 28.19
CA ALA A 143 -0.84 27.29 29.07
C ALA A 143 -1.33 28.53 28.30
N GLN A 144 -0.61 28.97 27.26
CA GLN A 144 -1.06 30.09 26.43
C GLN A 144 -2.30 29.77 25.59
N ILE A 145 -2.37 28.58 24.99
CA ILE A 145 -3.51 28.20 24.13
C ILE A 145 -4.83 28.09 24.93
N LYS A 146 -4.76 27.75 26.23
CA LYS A 146 -5.97 27.70 27.09
C LYS A 146 -6.48 29.08 27.49
N THR A 147 -5.66 30.12 27.43
CA THR A 147 -6.04 31.46 27.89
C THR A 147 -6.68 32.29 26.77
N ASP A 148 -6.38 31.97 25.50
CA ASP A 148 -6.88 32.70 24.31
C ASP A 148 -8.26 32.22 23.81
N GLN A 149 -8.80 31.13 24.37
CA GLN A 149 -10.10 30.55 23.96
C GLN A 149 -11.31 31.01 24.79
N GLN A 150 -11.13 31.94 25.75
CA GLN A 150 -12.20 32.44 26.63
C GLN A 150 -12.52 33.95 26.50
N SER A 151 -12.03 34.65 25.48
CA SER A 151 -12.46 36.03 25.16
C SER A 151 -13.03 36.14 23.75
#